data_AF-A0A7X6VLB9-F1
#
_entry.id   AF-A0A7X6VLB9-F1
#
_cell.length_a   1.000
_cell.length_b   1.000
_cell.length_c   1.000
_cell.angle_alpha   90.00
_cell.angle_beta   90.00
_cell.angle_gamma   90.00
#
_symmetry.space_group_name_H-M   'P 1'
#
loop_
_entity.id
_entity.type
_entity.pdbx_description
1 polymer ?
#
loop_
_entity_poly.entity_id
_entity_poly.type
_entity_poly.pdbx_seq_one_letter_code
_entity_poly.pdbx_strand_id
1 'polypeptide(L)'
;PVMTYAEGFGKFAAIVGIDPKVGVSLGALAINSFILTSLDTATRLTRYQIQELSNMKVDKYTATLIAVVAALALLLVKTHGPDGQLIPAWLAIWPIFGASNQLVAALAFLAIGVWIARALKKSNTFVMVPMWFMLITTVAALLLMIKEQLASPTPNYILVVSSVILLVLAIMMVMESFKALKKADLKKV
;
A
#
# COMPACT_ATOMS: atom_id res chain seq x y z
N PRO A 1 -20.13 7.26 -5.45
CA PRO A 1 -19.83 6.21 -4.45
C PRO A 1 -20.60 6.38 -3.13
N VAL A 2 -20.47 7.53 -2.47
CA VAL A 2 -21.15 7.80 -1.17
C VAL A 2 -22.67 7.69 -1.30
N MET A 3 -23.27 8.38 -2.28
CA MET A 3 -24.72 8.34 -2.52
C MET A 3 -25.21 6.95 -2.91
N THR A 4 -24.49 6.25 -3.79
CA THR A 4 -24.85 4.89 -4.22
C THR A 4 -24.89 3.90 -3.05
N TYR A 5 -23.93 4.00 -2.12
CA TYR A 5 -23.95 3.20 -0.89
C TYR A 5 -25.08 3.62 0.04
N ALA A 6 -25.26 4.94 0.23
CA ALA A 6 -26.31 5.48 1.09
C ALA A 6 -27.70 5.03 0.62
N GLU A 7 -27.95 5.04 -0.69
CA GLU A 7 -29.17 4.51 -1.31
C GLU A 7 -29.34 3.00 -1.09
N GLY A 8 -28.27 2.22 -1.22
CA GLY A 8 -28.28 0.79 -0.91
C GLY A 8 -28.60 0.51 0.57
N PHE A 9 -27.99 1.28 1.47
CA PHE A 9 -28.27 1.22 2.90
C PHE A 9 -29.70 1.67 3.23
N GLY A 10 -30.24 2.67 2.53
CA GLY A 10 -31.64 3.09 2.67
C GLY A 10 -32.63 1.99 2.27
N LYS A 11 -32.34 1.23 1.20
CA LYS A 11 -33.13 0.05 0.82
C LYS A 11 -33.07 -1.05 1.87
N PHE A 12 -31.90 -1.27 2.47
CA PHE A 12 -31.75 -2.22 3.57
C PHE A 12 -32.51 -1.75 4.82
N ALA A 13 -32.40 -0.46 5.18
CA ALA A 13 -33.11 0.15 6.30
C ALA A 13 -34.63 -0.04 6.20
N ALA A 14 -35.17 0.03 4.98
CA ALA A 14 -36.58 -0.22 4.70
C ALA A 14 -37.03 -1.65 5.08
N ILE A 15 -36.17 -2.65 4.89
CA ILE A 15 -36.47 -4.06 5.20
C ILE A 15 -36.58 -4.27 6.72
N VAL A 16 -35.80 -3.52 7.51
CA VAL A 16 -35.81 -3.55 8.98
C VAL A 16 -36.82 -2.57 9.59
N GLY A 17 -37.70 -1.97 8.79
CA GLY A 17 -38.78 -1.09 9.25
C GLY A 17 -38.38 0.36 9.53
N ILE A 18 -37.19 0.78 9.12
CA ILE A 18 -36.71 2.17 9.23
C ILE A 18 -37.08 2.93 7.95
N ASP A 19 -37.52 4.19 8.10
CA ASP A 19 -37.84 5.04 6.95
C ASP A 19 -36.63 5.13 5.99
N PRO A 20 -36.82 4.88 4.68
CA PRO A 20 -35.72 4.88 3.72
C PRO A 20 -34.92 6.19 3.69
N LYS A 21 -35.55 7.35 3.91
CA LYS A 21 -34.85 8.65 3.91
C LYS A 21 -33.93 8.78 5.13
N VAL A 22 -34.36 8.27 6.29
CA VAL A 22 -33.52 8.18 7.49
C VAL A 22 -32.38 7.20 7.25
N GLY A 23 -32.66 6.06 6.65
CA GLY A 23 -31.65 5.08 6.26
C GLY A 23 -30.57 5.67 5.36
N VAL A 24 -30.95 6.33 4.26
CA VAL A 24 -29.99 7.00 3.36
C VAL A 24 -29.12 8.01 4.12
N SER A 25 -29.72 8.81 5.00
CA SER A 25 -28.98 9.81 5.79
C SER A 25 -27.97 9.15 6.73
N LEU A 26 -28.35 8.07 7.43
CA LEU A 26 -27.46 7.32 8.30
C LEU A 26 -26.32 6.64 7.52
N GLY A 27 -26.62 6.05 6.37
CA GLY A 27 -25.61 5.43 5.51
C GLY A 27 -24.60 6.44 4.96
N ALA A 28 -25.07 7.64 4.56
CA ALA A 28 -24.21 8.72 4.12
C ALA A 28 -23.31 9.24 5.25
N LEU A 29 -23.88 9.44 6.45
CA LEU A 29 -23.13 9.86 7.64
C LEU A 29 -22.05 8.83 8.03
N ALA A 30 -22.39 7.54 8.00
CA ALA A 30 -21.47 6.46 8.32
C ALA A 30 -20.28 6.44 7.34
N ILE A 31 -20.53 6.49 6.03
CA ILE A 31 -19.45 6.52 5.04
C ILE A 31 -18.60 7.78 5.16
N ASN A 32 -19.22 8.96 5.31
CA ASN A 32 -18.47 10.21 5.41
C ASN A 32 -17.57 10.21 6.65
N SER A 33 -18.09 9.74 7.79
CA SER A 33 -17.33 9.62 9.04
C SER A 33 -16.18 8.61 8.91
N PHE A 34 -16.42 7.49 8.24
CA PHE A 34 -15.39 6.49 7.96
C PHE A 34 -14.27 7.03 7.06
N ILE A 35 -14.63 7.75 5.99
CA ILE A 35 -13.67 8.37 5.07
C ILE A 35 -12.83 9.41 5.82
N LEU A 36 -13.46 10.28 6.61
CA LEU A 36 -12.76 11.32 7.38
C LEU A 36 -11.82 10.71 8.43
N THR A 37 -12.24 9.66 9.13
CA THR A 37 -11.39 8.96 10.12
C THR A 37 -10.20 8.28 9.46
N SER A 38 -10.42 7.66 8.29
CA SER A 38 -9.35 7.03 7.50
C SER A 38 -8.37 8.08 6.96
N LEU A 39 -8.86 9.22 6.49
CA LEU A 39 -8.04 10.33 5.99
C LEU A 39 -7.20 10.97 7.09
N ASP A 40 -7.78 11.21 8.27
CA ASP A 40 -7.03 11.70 9.44
C ASP A 40 -5.92 10.73 9.83
N THR A 41 -6.25 9.44 9.93
CA THR A 41 -5.28 8.39 10.26
C THR A 41 -4.18 8.29 9.21
N ALA A 42 -4.52 8.32 7.92
CA ALA A 42 -3.55 8.26 6.83
C ALA A 42 -2.61 9.48 6.86
N THR A 43 -3.15 10.70 6.98
CA THR A 43 -2.36 11.93 7.05
C THR A 43 -1.41 11.91 8.25
N ARG A 44 -1.89 11.41 9.39
CA ARG A 44 -1.08 11.26 10.61
C ARG A 44 0.06 10.26 10.42
N LEU A 45 -0.20 9.09 9.81
CA LEU A 45 0.80 8.07 9.55
C LEU A 45 1.85 8.55 8.53
N THR A 46 1.41 9.19 7.43
CA THR A 46 2.33 9.75 6.43
C THR A 46 3.23 10.82 7.05
N ARG A 47 2.71 11.66 7.94
CA ARG A 47 3.51 12.61 8.70
C ARG A 47 4.59 11.90 9.52
N TYR A 48 4.26 10.82 10.24
CA TYR A 48 5.26 10.06 10.99
C TYR A 48 6.34 9.47 10.07
N GLN A 49 5.95 8.93 8.91
CA GLN A 49 6.90 8.43 7.92
C GLN A 49 7.85 9.54 7.41
N ILE A 50 7.35 10.74 7.12
CA ILE A 50 8.19 11.88 6.70
C ILE A 50 9.16 12.28 7.81
N GLN A 51 8.68 12.34 9.06
CA GLN A 51 9.53 12.67 10.20
C GLN A 51 10.63 11.63 10.40
N GLU A 52 10.31 10.34 10.31
CA GLU A 52 11.27 9.23 10.40
C GLU A 52 12.30 9.27 9.27
N LEU A 53 11.88 9.45 8.01
CA LEU A 53 12.78 9.57 6.86
C LEU A 53 13.71 10.80 6.95
N SER A 54 13.25 11.87 7.61
CA SER A 54 14.06 13.06 7.88
C SER A 54 14.93 12.96 9.15
N ASN A 55 14.94 11.79 9.82
CA ASN A 55 15.60 11.57 11.10
C ASN A 55 15.16 12.60 12.17
N MET A 56 13.85 12.88 12.23
CA MET A 56 13.18 13.83 13.13
C MET A 56 13.59 15.31 12.97
N LYS A 57 14.24 15.67 11.85
CA LYS A 57 14.66 17.06 11.59
C LYS A 57 13.52 17.97 11.12
N VAL A 58 12.45 17.39 10.57
CA VAL A 58 11.30 18.14 10.07
C VAL A 58 10.23 18.28 11.16
N ASP A 59 9.80 19.52 11.38
CA ASP A 59 8.72 19.89 12.29
C ASP A 59 7.37 19.22 11.94
N LYS A 60 6.48 19.11 12.92
CA LYS A 60 5.15 18.49 12.78
C LYS A 60 4.28 19.16 11.71
N TYR A 61 4.25 20.49 11.66
CA TYR A 61 3.41 21.26 10.74
C TYR A 61 3.93 21.17 9.32
N THR A 62 5.24 21.22 9.15
CA THR A 62 5.95 21.09 7.88
C THR A 62 5.79 19.69 7.30
N ALA A 63 5.93 18.64 8.12
CA ALA A 63 5.69 17.27 7.70
C ALA A 63 4.21 17.04 7.30
N THR A 64 3.26 17.65 8.03
CA THR A 64 1.84 17.62 7.63
C THR A 64 1.61 18.34 6.30
N LEU A 65 2.20 19.52 6.13
CA LEU A 65 2.07 20.29 4.90
C LEU A 65 2.62 19.52 3.70
N ILE A 66 3.79 18.90 3.84
CA ILE A 66 4.37 18.04 2.79
C ILE A 66 3.42 16.89 2.45
N ALA A 67 2.86 16.20 3.46
CA ALA A 67 1.92 15.10 3.25
C ALA A 67 0.66 15.55 2.48
N VAL A 68 0.06 16.67 2.89
CA VAL A 68 -1.16 17.21 2.26
C VAL A 68 -0.87 17.70 0.84
N VAL A 69 0.24 18.44 0.63
CA VAL A 69 0.64 18.92 -0.70
C VAL A 69 0.94 17.75 -1.63
N ALA A 70 1.62 16.70 -1.16
CA ALA A 70 1.87 15.50 -1.96
C ALA A 70 0.57 14.78 -2.34
N ALA A 71 -0.38 14.66 -1.41
CA ALA A 71 -1.70 14.07 -1.69
C ALA A 71 -2.50 14.91 -2.71
N LEU A 72 -2.48 16.23 -2.57
CA LEU A 72 -3.11 17.15 -3.54
C LEU A 72 -2.42 17.08 -4.91
N ALA A 73 -1.10 16.97 -4.96
CA ALA A 73 -0.37 16.79 -6.21
C ALA A 73 -0.80 15.50 -6.92
N LEU A 74 -0.93 14.38 -6.21
CA LEU A 74 -1.41 13.12 -6.80
C LEU A 74 -2.88 13.21 -7.31
N LEU A 75 -3.70 14.06 -6.69
CA LEU A 75 -5.07 14.31 -7.14
C LEU A 75 -5.13 15.22 -8.38
N LEU A 76 -4.29 16.25 -8.45
CA LEU A 76 -4.38 17.31 -9.45
C LEU A 76 -3.48 17.06 -10.67
N VAL A 77 -2.35 16.37 -10.50
CA VAL A 77 -1.45 16.03 -11.60
C VAL A 77 -2.10 14.96 -12.47
N LYS A 78 -2.19 15.25 -13.77
CA LYS A 78 -2.64 14.29 -14.77
C LYS A 78 -1.44 13.60 -15.39
N THR A 79 -1.60 12.31 -15.66
CA THR A 79 -0.60 11.46 -16.29
C THR A 79 -1.28 10.60 -17.36
N HIS A 80 -0.49 9.92 -18.18
CA HIS A 80 -1.01 9.04 -19.21
C HIS A 80 -1.30 7.66 -18.61
N GLY A 81 -2.50 7.14 -18.89
CA GLY A 81 -2.89 5.78 -18.60
C GLY A 81 -2.39 4.79 -19.66
N PRO A 82 -2.66 3.49 -19.49
CA PRO A 82 -2.27 2.45 -20.45
C PRO A 82 -2.76 2.71 -21.87
N ASP A 83 -3.93 3.34 -22.01
CA ASP A 83 -4.57 3.65 -23.30
C ASP A 83 -4.16 5.03 -23.86
N GLY A 84 -3.16 5.69 -23.28
CA GLY A 84 -2.72 7.05 -23.66
C GLY A 84 -3.68 8.17 -23.23
N GLN A 85 -4.81 7.84 -22.60
CA GLN A 85 -5.76 8.81 -22.04
C GLN A 85 -5.18 9.49 -20.81
N LEU A 86 -5.53 10.78 -20.62
CA LEU A 86 -5.15 11.54 -19.43
C LEU A 86 -5.97 11.07 -18.22
N ILE A 87 -5.30 10.40 -17.30
CA ILE A 87 -5.85 9.97 -16.02
C ILE A 87 -5.20 10.74 -14.85
N PRO A 88 -5.92 10.97 -13.75
CA PRO A 88 -5.31 11.45 -12.51
C PRO A 88 -4.15 10.55 -12.05
N ALA A 89 -3.08 11.15 -11.51
CA ALA A 89 -1.89 10.40 -11.07
C ALA A 89 -2.20 9.38 -9.96
N TRP A 90 -3.17 9.66 -9.08
CA TRP A 90 -3.60 8.71 -8.05
C TRP A 90 -4.13 7.38 -8.61
N LEU A 91 -4.79 7.40 -9.78
CA LEU A 91 -5.26 6.17 -10.46
C LEU A 91 -4.08 5.41 -11.06
N ALA A 92 -3.10 6.12 -11.60
CA ALA A 92 -1.94 5.49 -12.20
C ALA A 92 -1.11 4.71 -11.18
N ILE A 93 -0.89 5.24 -9.97
CA ILE A 93 -0.08 4.58 -8.93
C ILE A 93 -0.80 3.40 -8.24
N TRP A 94 -2.06 3.12 -8.60
CA TRP A 94 -2.85 2.07 -7.96
C TRP A 94 -2.22 0.67 -8.01
N PRO A 95 -1.65 0.21 -9.14
CA PRO A 95 -0.99 -1.10 -9.20
C PRO A 95 0.24 -1.19 -8.28
N ILE A 96 0.94 -0.08 -8.10
CA ILE A 96 2.10 0.02 -7.21
C ILE A 96 1.71 -0.15 -5.74
N PHE A 97 0.55 0.37 -5.34
CA PHE A 97 0.01 0.18 -4.00
C PHE A 97 -0.09 -1.32 -3.67
N GLY A 98 -0.61 -2.13 -4.60
CA GLY A 98 -0.65 -3.58 -4.46
C GLY A 98 0.73 -4.20 -4.25
N ALA A 99 1.72 -3.84 -5.08
CA ALA A 99 3.08 -4.35 -4.95
C ALA A 99 3.73 -3.96 -3.61
N SER A 100 3.55 -2.72 -3.15
CA SER A 100 4.10 -2.25 -1.87
C SER A 100 3.55 -3.03 -0.67
N ASN A 101 2.25 -3.35 -0.68
CA ASN A 101 1.62 -4.14 0.37
C ASN A 101 2.15 -5.57 0.42
N GLN A 102 2.45 -6.17 -0.75
CA GLN A 102 3.05 -7.50 -0.81
C GLN A 102 4.47 -7.52 -0.22
N LEU A 103 5.26 -6.46 -0.41
CA LEU A 103 6.58 -6.35 0.22
C LEU A 103 6.50 -6.24 1.75
N VAL A 104 5.58 -5.44 2.29
CA VAL A 104 5.36 -5.36 3.74
C VAL A 104 4.90 -6.70 4.31
N ALA A 105 4.00 -7.39 3.61
CA ALA A 105 3.56 -8.72 4.01
C ALA A 105 4.69 -9.76 3.94
N ALA A 106 5.57 -9.69 2.93
CA ALA A 106 6.77 -10.53 2.85
C ALA A 106 7.71 -10.27 4.05
N LEU A 107 7.87 -9.01 4.48
CA LEU A 107 8.65 -8.65 5.67
C LEU A 107 8.04 -9.22 6.95
N ALA A 108 6.71 -9.15 7.08
CA ALA A 108 5.99 -9.72 8.20
C ALA A 108 6.18 -11.25 8.26
N PHE A 109 6.03 -11.95 7.14
CA PHE A 109 6.28 -13.39 7.09
C PHE A 109 7.74 -13.74 7.38
N LEU A 110 8.71 -12.96 6.88
CA LEU A 110 10.11 -13.15 7.22
C LEU A 110 10.34 -13.04 8.72
N ALA A 111 9.82 -11.99 9.37
CA ALA A 111 9.96 -11.78 10.81
C ALA A 111 9.36 -12.96 11.60
N ILE A 112 8.16 -13.41 11.25
CA ILE A 112 7.50 -14.56 11.87
C ILE A 112 8.30 -15.84 11.62
N GLY A 113 8.79 -16.07 10.40
CA GLY A 113 9.57 -17.24 10.03
C GLY A 113 10.91 -17.33 10.77
N VAL A 114 11.57 -16.19 10.99
CA VAL A 114 12.80 -16.11 11.80
C VAL A 114 12.48 -16.34 13.28
N TRP A 115 11.37 -15.80 13.78
CA TRP A 115 10.94 -16.04 15.16
C TRP A 115 10.62 -17.52 15.40
N ILE A 116 9.87 -18.19 14.52
CA ILE A 116 9.61 -19.64 14.62
C ILE A 116 10.92 -20.44 14.62
N ALA A 117 11.84 -20.10 13.73
CA ALA A 117 13.11 -20.81 13.62
C ALA A 117 14.00 -20.63 14.86
N ARG A 118 13.98 -19.44 15.50
CA ARG A 118 14.89 -19.09 16.60
C ARG A 118 14.29 -19.28 17.99
N ALA A 119 13.07 -18.82 18.21
CA ALA A 119 12.39 -18.91 19.50
C ALA A 119 11.78 -20.30 19.71
N LEU A 120 11.07 -20.83 18.70
CA LEU A 120 10.40 -22.12 18.80
C LEU A 120 11.27 -23.30 18.36
N LYS A 121 12.40 -23.03 17.66
CA LYS A 121 13.30 -24.05 17.08
C LYS A 121 12.60 -25.05 16.15
N LYS A 122 11.44 -24.68 15.58
CA LYS A 122 10.66 -25.52 14.67
C LYS A 122 10.99 -25.20 13.20
N SER A 123 10.54 -26.07 12.31
CA SER A 123 10.55 -25.76 10.87
C SER A 123 9.66 -24.55 10.60
N ASN A 124 10.18 -23.59 9.83
CA ASN A 124 9.48 -22.37 9.43
C ASN A 124 8.96 -22.45 7.98
N THR A 125 9.04 -23.62 7.33
CA THR A 125 8.66 -23.81 5.92
C THR A 125 7.26 -23.33 5.61
N PHE A 126 6.28 -23.56 6.51
CA PHE A 126 4.89 -23.14 6.33
C PHE A 126 4.73 -21.62 6.14
N VAL A 127 5.60 -20.82 6.76
CA VAL A 127 5.57 -19.35 6.64
C VAL A 127 6.49 -18.86 5.52
N MET A 128 7.60 -19.57 5.28
CA MET A 128 8.58 -19.18 4.26
C MET A 128 8.12 -19.46 2.83
N VAL A 129 7.31 -20.50 2.60
CA VAL A 129 6.79 -20.81 1.26
C VAL A 129 5.88 -19.69 0.73
N PRO A 130 4.83 -19.23 1.46
CA PRO A 130 4.03 -18.08 1.04
C PRO A 130 4.86 -16.80 0.87
N MET A 131 5.85 -16.58 1.75
CA MET A 131 6.73 -15.42 1.67
C MET A 131 7.49 -15.37 0.34
N TRP A 132 8.16 -16.47 -0.04
CA TRP A 132 8.92 -16.53 -1.30
C TRP A 132 8.02 -16.42 -2.53
N PHE A 133 6.86 -17.07 -2.51
CA PHE A 133 5.89 -16.95 -3.59
C PHE A 133 5.46 -15.49 -3.80
N MET A 134 5.12 -14.78 -2.72
CA MET A 134 4.76 -13.37 -2.78
C MET A 134 5.92 -12.49 -3.27
N LEU A 135 7.14 -12.76 -2.81
CA LEU A 135 8.31 -11.96 -3.20
C LEU A 135 8.60 -12.12 -4.70
N ILE A 136 8.59 -13.35 -5.22
CA ILE A 136 8.81 -13.64 -6.65
C ILE A 136 7.73 -12.99 -7.51
N THR A 137 6.46 -13.17 -7.14
CA THR A 137 5.33 -12.59 -7.90
C THR A 137 5.36 -11.06 -7.88
N THR A 138 5.77 -10.45 -6.76
CA THR A 138 5.91 -8.99 -6.64
C THR A 138 7.05 -8.45 -7.51
N VAL A 139 8.23 -9.10 -7.48
CA VAL A 139 9.37 -8.71 -8.32
C VAL A 139 9.02 -8.85 -9.80
N ALA A 140 8.35 -9.94 -10.18
CA ALA A 140 7.87 -10.14 -11.55
C ALA A 140 6.89 -9.04 -11.98
N ALA A 141 5.90 -8.72 -11.13
CA ALA A 141 4.93 -7.66 -11.40
C ALA A 141 5.58 -6.28 -11.57
N LEU A 142 6.55 -5.93 -10.71
CA LEU A 142 7.29 -4.67 -10.81
C LEU A 142 8.11 -4.59 -12.11
N LEU A 143 8.78 -5.67 -12.50
CA LEU A 143 9.55 -5.72 -13.74
C LEU A 143 8.66 -5.58 -14.98
N LEU A 144 7.50 -6.26 -15.00
CA LEU A 144 6.53 -6.13 -16.07
C LEU A 144 5.98 -4.70 -16.16
N MET A 145 5.60 -4.10 -15.04
CA MET A 145 5.08 -2.74 -14.98
C MET A 145 6.08 -1.70 -15.50
N ILE A 146 7.36 -1.84 -15.12
CA ILE A 146 8.43 -0.95 -15.62
C ILE A 146 8.58 -1.11 -17.14
N LYS A 147 8.61 -2.35 -17.65
CA LYS A 147 8.76 -2.62 -19.09
C LYS A 147 7.58 -2.07 -19.89
N GLU A 148 6.36 -2.34 -19.45
CA GLU A 148 5.14 -1.86 -20.12
C GLU A 148 5.09 -0.34 -20.17
N GLN A 149 5.43 0.35 -19.07
CA GLN A 149 5.41 1.80 -19.08
C GLN A 149 6.52 2.47 -19.88
N LEU A 150 7.70 1.85 -19.97
CA LEU A 150 8.79 2.35 -20.79
C LEU A 150 8.59 2.05 -22.28
N ALA A 151 7.89 0.96 -22.61
CA ALA A 151 7.53 0.61 -23.99
C ALA A 151 6.32 1.38 -24.53
N SER A 152 5.54 2.02 -23.65
CA SER A 152 4.38 2.82 -24.03
C SER A 152 4.79 4.11 -24.78
N PRO A 153 4.05 4.54 -25.82
CA PRO A 153 4.29 5.79 -26.54
C PRO A 153 4.27 7.05 -25.67
N THR A 154 3.62 7.00 -24.49
CA THR A 154 3.59 8.08 -23.51
C THR A 154 4.00 7.57 -22.12
N PRO A 155 5.32 7.53 -21.82
CA PRO A 155 5.80 6.97 -20.57
C PRO A 155 5.33 7.74 -19.34
N ASN A 156 4.73 7.02 -18.38
CA ASN A 156 4.36 7.56 -17.09
C ASN A 156 5.54 7.47 -16.11
N TYR A 157 6.36 8.52 -16.06
CA TYR A 157 7.55 8.55 -15.21
C TYR A 157 7.25 8.47 -13.70
N ILE A 158 6.09 8.95 -13.25
CA ILE A 158 5.69 8.83 -11.83
C ILE A 158 5.60 7.35 -11.45
N LEU A 159 4.99 6.53 -12.32
CA LEU A 159 4.87 5.09 -12.11
C LEU A 159 6.22 4.38 -12.21
N VAL A 160 7.02 4.71 -13.22
CA VAL A 160 8.32 4.08 -13.43
C VAL A 160 9.25 4.33 -12.26
N VAL A 161 9.39 5.60 -11.82
CA VAL A 161 10.30 5.97 -10.72
C VAL A 161 9.89 5.27 -9.42
N SER A 162 8.60 5.29 -9.07
CA SER A 162 8.12 4.63 -7.85
C SER A 162 8.24 3.11 -7.92
N SER A 163 8.02 2.50 -9.10
CA SER A 163 8.23 1.05 -9.30
C SER A 163 9.70 0.66 -9.16
N VAL A 164 10.62 1.47 -9.69
CA VAL A 164 12.07 1.25 -9.55
C VAL A 164 12.50 1.33 -8.08
N ILE A 165 12.00 2.32 -7.34
CA ILE A 165 12.27 2.44 -5.90
C ILE A 165 11.81 1.17 -5.16
N LEU A 166 10.60 0.69 -5.43
CA LEU A 166 10.10 -0.54 -4.80
C LEU A 166 10.86 -1.78 -5.25
N LEU A 167 11.32 -1.84 -6.49
CA LEU A 167 12.15 -2.95 -6.96
C LEU A 167 13.49 -3.01 -6.21
N VAL A 168 14.12 -1.86 -5.98
CA VAL A 168 15.33 -1.77 -5.15
C VAL A 168 15.03 -2.24 -3.71
N LEU A 169 13.92 -1.79 -3.12
CA LEU A 169 13.50 -2.25 -1.79
C LEU A 169 13.22 -3.75 -1.74
N ALA A 170 12.61 -4.31 -2.78
CA ALA A 170 12.36 -5.75 -2.91
C ALA A 170 13.68 -6.54 -2.94
N ILE A 171 14.68 -6.08 -3.70
CA ILE A 171 16.01 -6.70 -3.75
C ILE A 171 16.69 -6.63 -2.37
N MET A 172 16.64 -5.47 -1.70
CA MET A 172 17.17 -5.33 -0.34
C MET A 172 16.49 -6.31 0.63
N MET A 173 15.18 -6.49 0.51
CA MET A 173 14.40 -7.44 1.29
C MET A 173 14.82 -8.90 1.06
N VAL A 174 15.10 -9.29 -0.19
CA VAL A 174 15.64 -10.62 -0.52
C VAL A 174 16.98 -10.83 0.17
N MET A 175 17.87 -9.84 0.10
CA MET A 175 19.17 -9.91 0.77
C MET A 175 19.04 -10.07 2.28
N GLU A 176 18.15 -9.31 2.91
CA GLU A 176 17.93 -9.39 4.35
C GLU A 176 17.28 -10.72 4.75
N SER A 177 16.40 -11.26 3.91
CA SER A 177 15.81 -12.59 4.09
C SER A 177 16.87 -13.69 4.14
N PHE A 178 17.80 -13.69 3.18
CA PHE A 178 18.91 -14.66 3.17
C PHE A 178 19.84 -14.49 4.36
N LYS A 179 20.18 -13.26 4.75
CA LYS A 179 21.02 -13.00 5.93
C LYS A 179 20.35 -13.49 7.22
N ALA A 180 19.06 -13.22 7.38
CA ALA A 180 18.30 -13.59 8.57
C ALA A 180 18.16 -15.12 8.70
N LEU A 181 17.95 -15.82 7.59
CA LEU A 181 17.88 -17.29 7.55
C LEU A 181 19.24 -17.94 7.78
N LYS A 182 20.32 -17.47 7.12
CA LYS A 182 21.68 -18.01 7.32
C LYS A 182 22.16 -17.87 8.77
N LYS A 183 21.86 -16.73 9.40
CA LYS A 183 22.17 -16.50 10.83
C LYS A 183 21.33 -17.38 11.77
N ALA A 184 20.14 -17.80 11.35
CA ALA A 184 19.32 -18.74 12.11
C ALA A 184 19.89 -20.17 12.04
N ASP A 185 20.40 -20.61 10.89
CA ASP A 185 21.01 -21.93 10.72
C ASP A 185 22.35 -22.09 11.46
N LEU A 186 23.21 -21.07 11.44
CA LEU A 186 24.52 -21.09 12.12
C LEU A 186 24.45 -21.23 13.65
N LYS A 187 23.28 -21.03 14.27
CA LYS A 187 23.07 -21.23 15.72
C LYS A 187 22.35 -22.54 16.07
N LYS A 188 21.92 -23.30 15.05
CA LYS A 188 21.35 -24.64 15.24
C LYS A 188 22.43 -25.73 15.24
N VAL A 189 23.64 -25.43 14.73
CA VAL A 189 24.87 -26.23 14.84
C VAL A 189 25.59 -25.87 16.13
#